data_AF-A0A946HJY6-F1
#
_entry.id   AF-A0A946HJY6-F1
#
_cell.length_a   1.000
_cell.length_b   1.000
_cell.length_c   1.000
_cell.angle_alpha   90.00
_cell.angle_beta   90.00
_cell.angle_gamma   90.00
#
_symmetry.space_group_name_H-M   'P 1'
#
loop_
_entity.id
_entity.type
_entity.pdbx_description
1 polymer ?
#
loop_
_entity_poly.entity_id
_entity_poly.type
_entity_poly.pdbx_seq_one_letter_code
_entity_poly.pdbx_strand_id
1 'polypeptide(L)' 'MIIGSSFATCKMRDLISSVADFNVAVMAQGPTGAGKELVARGIHLMSGRKGKLVAVNCAAIPS' A
#
# COMPACT_ATOMS: atom_id res chain seq x y z
N MET A 1 9.30 2.80 -2.88
CA MET A 1 9.80 2.02 -1.72
C MET A 1 9.58 2.86 -0.48
N ILE A 2 9.11 2.28 0.64
CA ILE A 2 8.96 3.03 1.91
C ILE A 2 10.35 3.16 2.53
N ILE A 3 10.87 4.38 2.63
CA ILE A 3 12.21 4.71 3.12
C ILE A 3 12.10 5.27 4.55
N GLY A 4 13.08 4.96 5.40
CA GLY A 4 13.15 5.45 6.78
C GLY A 4 13.29 4.34 7.82
N SER A 5 13.93 4.66 8.95
CA SER A 5 14.26 3.73 10.05
C SER A 5 13.47 4.02 11.32
N SER A 6 12.48 4.91 11.27
CA SER A 6 11.63 5.20 12.43
C SER A 6 10.77 4.00 12.80
N PHE A 7 10.38 3.91 14.08
CA PHE A 7 9.49 2.86 14.58
C PHE A 7 8.19 2.77 13.76
N ALA A 8 7.59 3.92 13.42
CA ALA A 8 6.37 3.98 12.61
C ALA A 8 6.57 3.37 11.21
N THR A 9 7.74 3.63 10.60
CA THR A 9 8.08 3.09 9.28
C THR A 9 8.28 1.57 9.34
N CYS A 10 8.96 1.05 10.35
CA CYS A 10 9.10 -0.40 10.56
C CYS A 10 7.74 -1.07 10.75
N LYS A 11 6.92 -0.55 11.67
CA LYS A 11 5.58 -1.08 11.93
C LYS A 11 4.70 -1.09 10.67
N MET A 12 4.79 -0.07 9.82
CA MET A 12 4.09 -0.06 8.53
C MET A 12 4.57 -1.18 7.59
N ARG A 13 5.88 -1.44 7.52
CA ARG A 13 6.41 -2.55 6.70
C ARG A 13 5.94 -3.91 7.23
N ASP A 14 5.91 -4.08 8.55
CA ASP A 14 5.45 -5.32 9.18
C ASP A 14 3.97 -5.57 8.84
N LEU A 15 3.12 -4.54 8.95
CA LEU A 15 1.70 -4.63 8.56
C LEU A 15 1.52 -4.94 7.07
N ILE A 16 2.34 -4.35 6.21
CA ILE A 16 2.30 -4.66 4.76
C ILE A 16 2.65 -6.13 4.54
N SER A 17 3.72 -6.62 5.18
CA SER A 17 4.14 -8.01 5.05
C SER A 17 3.08 -8.97 5.58
N SER A 18 2.43 -8.64 6.70
CA SER A 18 1.43 -9.52 7.31
C SER A 18 0.16 -9.66 6.47
N VAL A 19 -0.20 -8.66 5.65
CA VAL A 19 -1.41 -8.73 4.79
C VAL A 19 -1.13 -9.22 3.38
N ALA A 20 0.14 -9.20 2.93
CA ALA A 20 0.52 -9.45 1.54
C ALA A 20 0.12 -10.84 1.03
N ASP A 21 0.21 -11.86 1.88
CA ASP A 21 -0.10 -13.25 1.51
C ASP A 21 -1.61 -13.55 1.41
N PHE A 22 -2.45 -12.64 1.93
CA PHE A 22 -3.89 -12.86 1.98
C PHE A 22 -4.59 -12.24 0.77
N ASN A 23 -5.59 -12.95 0.25
CA ASN A 23 -6.48 -12.42 -0.79
C ASN A 23 -7.67 -11.67 -0.16
N VAL A 24 -7.38 -10.55 0.50
CA VAL A 24 -8.37 -9.71 1.17
C VAL A 24 -8.30 -8.26 0.71
N ALA A 25 -9.41 -7.53 0.87
CA ALA A 25 -9.42 -6.10 0.65
C ALA A 25 -8.66 -5.37 1.77
N VAL A 26 -7.83 -4.40 1.40
CA VAL A 26 -7.03 -3.60 2.35
C VAL A 26 -7.39 -2.13 2.20
N MET A 27 -7.68 -1.46 3.32
CA MET A 27 -7.95 -0.03 3.37
C MET A 27 -6.79 0.71 4.04
N ALA A 28 -6.05 1.52 3.27
CA ALA A 28 -5.00 2.38 3.81
C ALA A 28 -5.57 3.75 4.20
N GLN A 29 -5.48 4.09 5.49
CA GLN A 29 -5.95 5.37 6.03
C GLN A 29 -4.79 6.31 6.36
N GLY A 30 -5.06 7.62 6.29
CA GLY A 30 -4.09 8.68 6.60
C GLY A 30 -4.41 9.98 5.88
N PRO A 31 -3.72 11.09 6.20
CA PRO A 31 -3.95 12.38 5.56
C PRO A 31 -3.54 12.39 4.08
N THR A 32 -3.95 13.43 3.35
CA THR A 32 -3.49 13.70 1.99
C THR A 32 -1.97 13.89 1.98
N GLY A 33 -1.27 13.34 0.98
CA GLY A 33 0.19 13.43 0.89
C GLY A 33 0.98 12.42 1.74
N ALA A 34 0.33 11.60 2.58
CA ALA A 34 1.02 10.60 3.42
C ALA A 34 1.65 9.41 2.66
N GLY A 35 1.61 9.40 1.32
CA GLY A 35 2.23 8.33 0.53
C GLY A 35 1.49 6.98 0.59
N LYS A 36 0.16 6.97 0.78
CA LYS A 36 -0.66 5.74 0.82
C LYS A 36 -0.47 4.82 -0.41
N GLU A 37 -0.13 5.38 -1.58
CA GLU A 37 0.17 4.59 -2.78
C GLU A 37 1.41 3.69 -2.60
N LEU A 38 2.38 4.10 -1.76
CA LEU A 38 3.54 3.27 -1.43
C LEU A 38 3.14 2.03 -0.63
N VAL A 39 2.07 2.10 0.16
CA VAL A 39 1.51 0.94 0.87
C VAL A 39 0.94 -0.07 -0.12
N ALA A 40 0.10 0.39 -1.06
CA ALA A 40 -0.47 -0.48 -2.10
C ALA A 40 0.62 -1.14 -2.96
N ARG A 41 1.65 -0.38 -3.36
CA ARG A 41 2.82 -0.91 -4.07
C ARG A 41 3.59 -1.94 -3.25
N GLY A 42 3.78 -1.69 -1.95
CA GLY A 42 4.43 -2.63 -1.03
C GLY A 42 3.68 -3.96 -0.95
N ILE A 43 2.36 -3.91 -0.76
CA ILE A 43 1.50 -5.11 -0.71
C ILE A 43 1.60 -5.89 -2.02
N HIS A 44 1.46 -5.22 -3.17
CA HIS A 44 1.54 -5.88 -4.48
C HIS A 44 2.88 -6.60 -4.69
N LEU A 45 3.99 -5.92 -4.38
CA LEU A 45 5.34 -6.51 -4.51
C LEU A 45 5.55 -7.72 -3.59
N MET A 46 5.07 -7.65 -2.34
CA MET A 46 5.26 -8.72 -1.35
C MET A 46 4.30 -9.90 -1.56
N SER A 47 3.12 -9.65 -2.15
CA SER A 47 2.07 -10.67 -2.33
C SER A 47 2.39 -11.75 -3.39
N GLY A 48 3.45 -11.58 -4.17
CA GLY A 48 3.79 -12.48 -5.29
C GLY A 48 2.76 -12.50 -6.44
N ARG A 49 1.75 -11.62 -6.42
CA ARG A 49 0.69 -11.59 -7.43
C ARG A 49 1.25 -11.20 -8.80
N LYS A 50 0.89 -11.98 -9.82
CA LYS A 50 1.26 -11.70 -11.21
C LYS A 50 0.41 -10.54 -11.75
N GLY A 51 0.98 -9.78 -12.68
CA GLY A 51 0.31 -8.66 -13.33
C GLY A 51 0.71 -7.29 -12.80
N LYS A 52 0.16 -6.25 -13.43
CA LYS A 52 0.46 -4.85 -13.10
C LYS A 52 -0.46 -4.38 -11.97
N LEU A 53 0.11 -3.64 -11.02
CA LEU A 53 -0.69 -2.84 -10.10
C LEU A 53 -1.27 -1.64 -10.87
N VAL A 54 -2.60 -1.58 -10.95
CA VAL A 54 -3.33 -0.47 -11.58
C VAL A 54 -3.82 0.47 -10.49
N ALA A 55 -3.29 1.69 -10.48
CA ALA A 55 -3.74 2.74 -9.58
C ALA A 55 -4.88 3.53 -10.23
N VAL A 56 -5.96 3.75 -9.48
CA VAL A 56 -7.11 4.54 -9.90
C VAL A 56 -7.32 5.66 -8.90
N ASN A 57 -7.30 6.91 -9.38
CA ASN A 57 -7.60 8.08 -8.57
C ASN A 57 -9.09 8.43 -8.71
N CYS A 58 -9.90 8.04 -7.72
CA CYS A 58 -11.34 8.30 -7.73
C CYS A 58 -11.69 9.79 -7.82
N ALA A 59 -10.83 10.69 -7.32
CA ALA A 59 -11.08 12.13 -7.38
C ALA A 59 -10.95 12.70 -8.80
N ALA A 60 -10.36 11.96 -9.74
CA ALA A 60 -10.21 12.35 -11.14
C ALA A 60 -11.29 11.76 -12.06
N ILE A 61 -12.23 10.96 -11.53
CA ILE A 61 -13.28 10.33 -12.31
C ILE A 61 -14.55 11.20 -12.22
N PRO A 62 -15.10 11.66 -13.35
CA PRO A 62 -16.35 12.42 -13.37
C PRO A 62 -17.53 11.53 -12.97
N SER A 63 -18.52 12.14 -12.30
CA SER A 63 -19.81 11.53 -11.92
C SER A 63 -20.77 11.45 -13.09
#